data_AF-A0A842RL36-F1
#
_entry.id   AF-A0A842RL36-F1
#
_cell.length_a   1.000
_cell.length_b   1.000
_cell.length_c   1.000
_cell.angle_alpha   90.00
_cell.angle_beta   90.00
_cell.angle_gamma   90.00
#
_symmetry.space_group_name_H-M   'P 1'
#
loop_
_entity.id
_entity.type
_entity.pdbx_description
1 polymer ?
#
loop_
_entity_poly.entity_id
_entity_poly.type
_entity_poly.pdbx_seq_one_letter_code
_entity_poly.pdbx_strand_id
1 'polypeptide(L)'
;MSDKKEYTPREMVSLGKIRRKEIPLAFEKFNDGNYSMETRYPQRYAEYKGLPAPPTYLIFTTSGKHVATLHPYGDHECLEEEFHHLFDKMVEVIELAVKKAMS
;
A
#
# COMPACT_ATOMS: atom_id res chain seq x y z
N MET A 1 17.89 -9.32 8.68
CA MET A 1 18.03 -8.00 8.04
C MET A 1 17.60 -8.17 6.60
N SER A 2 16.40 -7.70 6.23
CA SER A 2 16.00 -7.75 4.82
C SER A 2 16.70 -6.62 4.09
N ASP A 3 17.57 -6.95 3.14
CA ASP A 3 18.10 -6.00 2.18
C ASP A 3 16.92 -5.29 1.52
N LYS A 4 16.70 -4.02 1.88
CA LYS A 4 15.71 -3.19 1.19
C LYS A 4 16.28 -2.93 -0.19
N LYS A 5 15.86 -3.73 -1.18
CA LYS A 5 16.18 -3.50 -2.58
C LYS A 5 15.73 -2.09 -2.94
N GLU A 6 16.69 -1.22 -3.24
CA GLU A 6 16.40 0.11 -3.73
C GLU A 6 15.97 0.03 -5.19
N TYR A 7 14.78 0.53 -5.49
CA TYR A 7 14.27 0.61 -6.85
C TYR A 7 14.66 1.95 -7.46
N THR A 8 15.03 1.94 -8.74
CA THR A 8 15.22 3.19 -9.49
C THR A 8 13.89 3.98 -9.56
N PRO A 9 13.93 5.30 -9.76
CA PRO A 9 12.72 6.11 -9.92
C PRO A 9 11.75 5.57 -10.98
N ARG A 10 12.28 5.06 -12.10
CA ARG A 10 11.48 4.44 -13.18
C ARG A 10 10.78 3.16 -12.72
N GLU A 11 11.48 2.30 -11.98
CA GLU A 11 10.91 1.09 -11.42
C GLU A 11 9.85 1.42 -10.37
N MET A 12 10.11 2.38 -9.47
CA MET A 12 9.12 2.82 -8.47
C MET A 12 7.80 3.25 -9.12
N VAL A 13 7.86 4.03 -10.20
CA VAL A 13 6.66 4.44 -10.94
C VAL A 13 5.96 3.25 -11.61
N SER A 14 6.72 2.34 -12.22
CA SER A 14 6.17 1.15 -12.89
C SER A 14 5.51 0.20 -11.89
N LEU A 15 6.23 -0.18 -10.83
CA LEU A 15 5.73 -1.02 -9.75
C LEU A 15 4.59 -0.35 -9.00
N GLY A 16 4.61 0.97 -8.85
CA GLY A 16 3.52 1.74 -8.27
C GLY A 16 2.23 1.72 -9.09
N LYS A 17 2.27 1.40 -10.40
CA LYS A 17 1.04 1.11 -11.16
C LYS A 17 0.43 -0.23 -10.74
N ILE A 18 1.27 -1.24 -10.51
CA ILE A 18 0.84 -2.56 -10.05
C ILE A 18 0.27 -2.45 -8.64
N ARG A 19 1.03 -1.86 -7.69
CA ARG A 19 0.57 -1.70 -6.30
C ARG A 19 -0.76 -0.92 -6.21
N ARG A 20 -0.96 0.14 -7.01
CA ARG A 20 -2.25 0.86 -7.08
C ARG A 20 -3.45 -0.03 -7.43
N LYS A 21 -3.23 -1.05 -8.26
CA LYS A 21 -4.27 -2.02 -8.62
C LYS A 21 -4.45 -3.06 -7.52
N GLU A 22 -3.35 -3.54 -6.94
CA GLU A 22 -3.36 -4.68 -6.02
C GLU A 22 -3.75 -4.30 -4.58
N ILE A 23 -3.46 -3.07 -4.12
CA ILE A 23 -3.84 -2.62 -2.78
C ILE A 23 -5.35 -2.76 -2.52
N PRO A 24 -6.26 -2.21 -3.35
CA PRO A 24 -7.70 -2.35 -3.11
C PRO A 24 -8.17 -3.82 -3.21
N LEU A 25 -7.58 -4.62 -4.11
CA LEU A 25 -7.92 -6.03 -4.25
C LEU A 25 -7.48 -6.86 -3.04
N ALA A 26 -6.29 -6.59 -2.52
CA ALA A 26 -5.79 -7.22 -1.30
C ALA A 26 -6.66 -6.83 -0.10
N PHE A 27 -7.07 -5.57 -0.01
CA PHE A 27 -7.98 -5.10 1.05
C PHE A 27 -9.33 -5.83 0.95
N GLU A 28 -9.97 -5.85 -0.21
CA GLU A 28 -11.25 -6.52 -0.42
C GLU A 28 -11.16 -8.03 -0.09
N LYS A 29 -10.05 -8.67 -0.44
CA LYS A 29 -9.84 -10.10 -0.21
C LYS A 29 -9.69 -10.47 1.27
N PHE A 30 -9.06 -9.62 2.07
CA PHE A 30 -8.71 -9.95 3.46
C PHE A 30 -9.53 -9.20 4.51
N ASN A 31 -10.25 -8.15 4.12
CA ASN A 31 -11.16 -7.46 5.01
C ASN A 31 -12.33 -8.38 5.41
N ASP A 32 -12.50 -8.58 6.71
CA ASP A 32 -13.59 -9.37 7.30
C ASP A 32 -14.90 -8.56 7.49
N GLY A 33 -14.90 -7.30 7.03
CA GLY A 33 -16.02 -6.37 7.15
C GLY A 33 -15.88 -5.36 8.30
N ASN A 34 -14.84 -5.49 9.13
CA ASN A 34 -14.63 -4.60 10.29
C ASN A 34 -13.80 -3.35 9.96
N TYR A 35 -13.34 -3.22 8.71
CA TYR A 35 -12.50 -2.13 8.27
C TYR A 35 -13.06 -1.44 7.01
N SER A 36 -12.70 -0.18 6.86
CA SER A 36 -12.96 0.63 5.68
C SER A 36 -11.65 1.16 5.11
N MET A 37 -11.61 1.46 3.82
CA MET A 37 -10.43 2.01 3.15
C MET A 37 -10.79 3.31 2.44
N GLU A 38 -10.01 4.35 2.72
CA GLU A 38 -10.07 5.64 2.04
C GLU A 38 -8.88 5.79 1.09
N THR A 39 -9.12 6.37 -0.09
CA THR A 39 -8.04 6.76 -1.01
C THR A 39 -7.81 8.27 -0.90
N ARG A 40 -6.68 8.68 -0.35
CA ARG A 40 -6.26 10.09 -0.30
C ARG A 40 -5.43 10.42 -1.52
N TYR A 41 -5.98 11.25 -2.41
CA TYR A 41 -5.25 11.76 -3.56
C TYR A 41 -4.31 12.89 -3.15
N PRO A 42 -3.10 12.94 -3.72
CA PRO A 42 -2.18 14.05 -3.47
C PRO A 42 -2.74 15.36 -3.99
N GLN A 43 -2.34 16.46 -3.35
CA GLN A 43 -2.59 17.80 -3.90
C GLN A 43 -1.85 17.96 -5.24
N ARG A 44 -2.32 18.92 -6.07
CA ARG A 44 -1.71 19.19 -7.37
C ARG A 44 -0.23 19.53 -7.19
N TYR A 45 0.64 18.84 -7.93
CA TYR A 45 2.10 18.94 -7.86
C TYR A 45 2.75 18.41 -6.57
N ALA A 46 2.03 17.66 -5.72
CA ALA A 46 2.68 17.01 -4.60
C ALA A 46 3.68 15.96 -5.09
N GLU A 47 4.83 15.96 -4.46
CA GLU A 47 5.92 15.02 -4.74
C GLU A 47 6.15 14.12 -3.54
N TYR A 48 6.58 12.90 -3.83
CA TYR A 48 7.01 11.93 -2.86
C TYR A 48 8.37 11.41 -3.30
N LYS A 49 9.41 11.65 -2.48
CA LYS A 49 10.81 11.28 -2.79
C LYS A 49 11.26 11.75 -4.19
N GLY A 50 10.87 12.97 -4.59
CA GLY A 50 11.21 13.57 -5.89
C GLY A 50 10.46 13.01 -7.10
N LEU A 51 9.41 12.20 -6.87
CA LEU A 51 8.51 11.68 -7.89
C LEU A 51 7.11 12.27 -7.71
N PRO A 52 6.28 12.36 -8.76
CA PRO A 52 4.86 12.67 -8.60
C PRO A 52 4.25 11.73 -7.56
N ALA A 53 3.62 12.30 -6.53
CA ALA A 53 3.01 11.51 -5.48
C ALA A 53 1.87 10.65 -6.07
N PRO A 54 1.77 9.36 -5.74
CA PRO A 54 0.61 8.54 -6.03
C PRO A 54 -0.47 8.77 -4.95
N PRO A 55 -1.71 8.28 -5.15
CA PRO A 55 -2.68 8.16 -4.06
C PRO A 55 -2.15 7.31 -2.91
N THR A 56 -2.52 7.66 -1.69
CA THR A 56 -2.25 6.87 -0.48
C THR A 56 -3.53 6.19 -0.04
N TYR A 57 -3.43 4.93 0.41
CA TYR A 57 -4.57 4.16 0.90
C TYR A 57 -4.50 4.10 2.42
N LEU A 58 -5.55 4.57 3.07
CA LEU A 58 -5.68 4.63 4.52
C LEU A 58 -6.76 3.66 4.96
N ILE A 59 -6.50 2.85 5.98
CA ILE A 59 -7.44 1.84 6.47
C ILE A 59 -7.92 2.26 7.86
N PHE A 60 -9.22 2.18 8.10
CA PHE A 60 -9.85 2.59 9.35
C PHE A 60 -10.73 1.48 9.92
N THR A 61 -10.87 1.42 11.24
CA THR A 61 -11.92 0.62 11.90
C THR A 61 -13.31 1.18 11.59
N THR A 62 -14.37 0.43 11.91
CA THR A 62 -15.76 0.92 11.88
C THR A 62 -16.01 2.15 12.75
N SER A 63 -15.22 2.37 13.80
CA SER A 63 -15.28 3.57 14.65
C SER A 63 -14.52 4.77 14.07
N GLY A 64 -13.87 4.63 12.91
CA GLY A 64 -13.11 5.69 12.25
C GLY A 64 -11.67 5.84 12.78
N LYS A 65 -11.16 4.90 13.57
CA LYS A 65 -9.76 4.88 14.02
C LYS A 65 -8.86 4.45 12.86
N HIS A 66 -7.86 5.25 12.53
CA HIS A 66 -6.85 4.91 11.50
C HIS A 66 -5.94 3.78 12.00
N VAL A 67 -5.81 2.72 11.21
CA VAL A 67 -5.06 1.50 11.63
C VAL A 67 -3.91 1.14 10.71
N ALA A 68 -3.93 1.55 9.44
CA ALA A 68 -2.83 1.27 8.52
C ALA A 68 -2.77 2.23 7.33
N THR A 69 -1.59 2.33 6.73
CA THR A 69 -1.28 3.11 5.54
C THR A 69 -0.56 2.23 4.53
N LEU A 70 -1.02 2.23 3.27
CA LEU A 70 -0.36 1.58 2.15
C LEU A 70 -0.05 2.62 1.06
N HIS A 71 1.23 2.76 0.72
CA HIS A 71 1.69 3.67 -0.32
C HIS A 71 2.12 2.88 -1.57
N PRO A 72 1.65 3.25 -2.77
CA PRO A 72 2.02 2.55 -4.01
C PRO A 72 3.50 2.49 -4.35
N TYR A 73 4.33 3.34 -3.76
CA TYR A 73 5.78 3.26 -3.93
C TYR A 73 6.48 2.31 -2.94
N GLY A 74 5.73 1.54 -2.17
CA GLY A 74 6.24 0.44 -1.34
C GLY A 74 6.39 0.78 0.15
N ASP A 75 6.23 2.04 0.54
CA ASP A 75 6.14 2.39 1.96
C ASP A 75 4.77 1.96 2.50
N HIS A 76 4.78 1.37 3.69
CA HIS A 76 3.57 0.93 4.36
C HIS A 76 3.79 0.94 5.87
N GLU A 77 2.73 1.18 6.61
CA GLU A 77 2.76 1.28 8.08
C GLU A 77 1.48 0.69 8.64
N CYS A 78 1.60 -0.11 9.69
CA CYS A 78 0.48 -0.61 10.47
C CYS A 78 0.61 -0.07 11.89
N LEU A 79 -0.45 0.56 12.38
CA LEU A 79 -0.47 1.28 13.66
C LEU A 79 -1.08 0.44 14.78
N GLU A 80 -1.87 -0.58 14.44
CA GLU A 80 -2.63 -1.37 15.40
C GLU A 80 -2.25 -2.85 15.34
N GLU A 81 -1.91 -3.42 16.49
CA GLU A 81 -1.47 -4.81 16.61
C GLU A 81 -2.54 -5.81 16.16
N GLU A 82 -3.81 -5.54 16.47
CA GLU A 82 -4.94 -6.39 16.09
C GLU A 82 -5.08 -6.52 14.56
N PHE A 83 -4.67 -5.50 13.81
CA PHE A 83 -4.78 -5.48 12.35
C PHE A 83 -3.55 -6.09 11.64
N HIS A 84 -2.42 -6.28 12.34
CA HIS A 84 -1.17 -6.75 11.73
C HIS A 84 -1.33 -8.04 10.93
N HIS A 85 -2.10 -9.00 11.45
CA HIS A 85 -2.27 -10.30 10.79
C HIS A 85 -2.99 -10.20 9.42
N LEU A 86 -3.87 -9.22 9.22
CA LEU A 86 -4.49 -8.94 7.92
C LEU A 86 -3.53 -8.13 7.05
N PHE A 87 -2.89 -7.11 7.64
CA PHE A 87 -1.92 -6.26 6.99
C PHE A 87 -0.77 -7.06 6.34
N ASP A 88 -0.18 -8.01 7.07
CA ASP A 88 0.92 -8.84 6.57
C ASP A 88 0.49 -9.66 5.34
N LYS A 89 -0.72 -10.25 5.37
CA LYS A 89 -1.28 -10.99 4.22
C LYS A 89 -1.50 -10.07 3.02
N MET A 90 -1.96 -8.84 3.26
CA MET A 90 -2.14 -7.85 2.21
C MET A 90 -0.80 -7.51 1.55
N VAL A 91 0.22 -7.18 2.35
CA VAL A 91 1.57 -6.85 1.88
C VAL A 91 2.17 -8.01 1.10
N GLU A 92 2.02 -9.25 1.60
CA GLU A 92 2.50 -10.44 0.91
C GLU A 92 1.89 -10.59 -0.50
N VAL A 93 0.56 -10.45 -0.63
CA VAL A 93 -0.13 -10.55 -1.93
C VAL A 93 0.31 -9.43 -2.88
N ILE A 94 0.43 -8.19 -2.37
CA ILE A 94 0.86 -7.04 -3.17
C ILE A 94 2.28 -7.25 -3.70
N GLU A 95 3.22 -7.64 -2.84
CA GLU A 95 4.62 -7.85 -3.24
C GLU A 95 4.80 -9.09 -4.11
N LEU A 96 3.97 -10.13 -3.94
CA LEU A 96 3.95 -11.27 -4.86
C LEU A 96 3.52 -10.84 -6.27
N ALA A 97 2.52 -9.96 -6.40
CA ALA A 97 2.09 -9.43 -7.68
C ALA A 97 3.17 -8.56 -8.35
N VAL A 98 3.85 -7.74 -7.56
CA VAL A 98 5.04 -6.97 -8.01
C VAL A 98 6.12 -7.90 -8.54
N LYS A 99 6.49 -8.95 -7.77
CA LYS A 99 7.52 -9.92 -8.17
C LYS A 99 7.15 -10.65 -9.47
N LYS A 100 5.89 -11.04 -9.62
CA LYS A 100 5.39 -11.70 -10.84
C LYS A 100 5.49 -10.81 -12.07
N ALA A 101 5.24 -9.51 -11.94
CA ALA A 101 5.34 -8.58 -13.06
C ALA A 101 6.79 -8.24 -13.46
N MET A 102 7.76 -8.56 -12.60
CA MET A 102 9.19 -8.40 -12.88
C MET A 102 9.86 -9.65 -13.46
N SER A 103 9.15 -10.79 -13.46
CA SER A 103 9.63 -12.08 -13.99
C SER A 103 9.19 -12.24 -15.44
#